data_AF-A0A1X0RDL8-F1
#
_entry.id   AF-A0A1X0RDL8-F1
#
_cell.length_a   1.000
_cell.length_b   1.000
_cell.length_c   1.000
_cell.angle_alpha   90.00
_cell.angle_beta   90.00
_cell.angle_gamma   90.00
#
_symmetry.space_group_name_H-M   'P 1'
#
loop_
_entity.id
_entity.type
_entity.pdbx_description
1 polymer ?
#
loop_
_entity_poly.entity_id
_entity_poly.type
_entity_poly.pdbx_seq_one_letter_code
_entity_poly.pdbx_strand_id
1 'polypeptide(L)'
;MDPIPYLFHSTQSCQSFSNEDDEGCKLLDSFAILVQITLASTALITLFYKRSREKPQRPMIVWALDVAKQFVGAAVIHFLNLAVSYIAGRPKGGGPRTNLCVWYFLNVAVDTTIGVVILWFWLKSIQRIFTVLHIKDIKTGQYGAPPLRHMLLPWFKQTFIFVLAESLMKLCVYWMFRYFPFLFSFGEWVLRWTKGNYRYQVIFVMLIFPLIMNIIQFWIVDTIVKVAPKDQEGAIQDQPNNDHVDNEREPLLPK
;
A
#
# COMPACT_ATOMS: atom_id res chain seq x y z
N MET A 1 -4.73 53.42 -25.86
CA MET A 1 -6.17 53.10 -25.78
C MET A 1 -6.32 51.63 -26.11
N ASP A 2 -6.61 50.84 -25.08
CA ASP A 2 -6.99 49.41 -25.06
C ASP A 2 -8.41 49.20 -25.65
N PRO A 3 -8.87 47.99 -26.06
CA PRO A 3 -9.00 46.82 -25.17
C PRO A 3 -8.71 45.40 -25.72
N ILE A 4 -8.23 44.53 -24.81
CA ILE A 4 -8.39 43.06 -24.80
C ILE A 4 -9.80 42.72 -24.28
N PRO A 5 -10.50 41.73 -24.89
CA PRO A 5 -11.00 40.60 -24.10
C PRO A 5 -11.02 39.20 -24.79
N TYR A 6 -10.41 38.21 -24.12
CA TYR A 6 -10.84 36.82 -23.83
C TYR A 6 -11.07 35.79 -24.99
N LEU A 7 -10.35 34.66 -25.09
CA LEU A 7 -10.19 33.50 -24.18
C LEU A 7 -11.29 32.44 -24.33
N PHE A 8 -11.04 31.42 -25.16
CA PHE A 8 -11.49 30.03 -24.94
C PHE A 8 -10.73 29.07 -25.90
N HIS A 9 -9.52 28.65 -25.51
CA HIS A 9 -8.83 27.53 -26.16
C HIS A 9 -8.70 26.40 -25.14
N SER A 10 -9.29 25.25 -25.49
CA SER A 10 -9.04 23.90 -24.97
C SER A 10 -9.56 23.53 -23.58
N THR A 11 -10.87 23.29 -23.50
CA THR A 11 -11.46 22.26 -22.62
C THR A 11 -11.80 21.01 -23.44
N GLN A 12 -10.93 19.98 -23.42
CA GLN A 12 -11.17 18.54 -23.62
C GLN A 12 -9.81 17.90 -23.97
N SER A 13 -9.16 17.11 -23.09
CA SER A 13 -9.34 15.66 -22.93
C SER A 13 -9.41 14.88 -24.25
N CYS A 14 -8.38 14.06 -24.46
CA CYS A 14 -8.27 12.92 -25.37
C CYS A 14 -7.88 13.14 -26.85
N GLN A 15 -6.81 12.42 -27.19
CA GLN A 15 -6.36 11.88 -28.48
C GLN A 15 -5.89 12.81 -29.61
N SER A 16 -4.71 12.49 -30.13
CA SER A 16 -4.47 12.49 -31.58
C SER A 16 -3.42 11.44 -31.96
N PHE A 17 -3.90 10.25 -32.29
CA PHE A 17 -3.68 9.75 -33.64
C PHE A 17 -5.07 9.43 -34.19
N SER A 18 -5.59 10.31 -35.04
CA SER A 18 -6.83 10.10 -35.77
C SER A 18 -6.54 9.25 -37.00
N ASN A 19 -7.16 8.07 -37.07
CA ASN A 19 -7.96 7.68 -38.22
C ASN A 19 -9.02 6.69 -37.74
N GLU A 20 -10.26 7.14 -37.90
CA GLU A 20 -11.56 6.45 -37.91
C GLU A 20 -11.95 5.57 -36.70
N ASP A 21 -13.13 5.92 -36.18
CA ASP A 21 -13.99 5.26 -35.18
C ASP A 21 -13.80 5.61 -33.69
N ASP A 22 -14.82 6.31 -33.18
CA ASP A 22 -15.07 6.79 -31.82
C ASP A 22 -15.01 5.68 -30.73
N GLU A 23 -13.87 5.57 -30.03
CA GLU A 23 -13.75 4.85 -28.74
C GLU A 23 -12.95 5.68 -27.69
N GLY A 24 -13.09 7.00 -27.74
CA GLY A 24 -12.19 7.96 -27.10
C GLY A 24 -12.46 8.31 -25.63
N CYS A 25 -12.53 7.34 -24.70
CA CYS A 25 -12.20 7.57 -23.27
C CYS A 25 -11.99 6.25 -22.49
N LYS A 26 -11.09 5.38 -22.98
CA LYS A 26 -10.72 4.10 -22.35
C LYS A 26 -9.78 4.26 -21.13
N LEU A 27 -10.07 5.19 -20.21
CA LEU A 27 -9.35 5.29 -18.93
C LEU A 27 -9.82 4.23 -17.90
N LEU A 28 -10.96 3.61 -18.18
CA LEU A 28 -11.51 2.39 -17.56
C LEU A 28 -11.77 1.36 -18.66
N ASP A 29 -10.76 1.06 -19.47
CA ASP A 29 -10.87 -0.08 -20.38
C ASP A 29 -11.18 -1.34 -19.56
N SER A 30 -12.03 -2.23 -20.04
CA SER A 30 -12.33 -3.52 -19.37
C SER A 30 -11.06 -4.28 -19.02
N PHE A 31 -10.02 -4.07 -19.84
CA PHE A 31 -8.67 -4.55 -19.62
C PHE A 31 -8.00 -4.02 -18.32
N ALA A 32 -8.12 -2.73 -18.02
CA ALA A 32 -7.55 -2.14 -16.81
C ALA A 32 -8.27 -2.63 -15.54
N ILE A 33 -9.58 -2.81 -15.61
CA ILE A 33 -10.39 -3.38 -14.52
C ILE A 33 -9.94 -4.82 -14.23
N LEU A 34 -9.75 -5.63 -15.27
CA LEU A 34 -9.25 -7.00 -15.15
C LEU A 34 -7.87 -7.05 -14.47
N VAL A 35 -6.96 -6.16 -14.85
CA VAL A 35 -5.63 -6.04 -14.22
C VAL A 35 -5.74 -5.70 -12.73
N GLN A 36 -6.57 -4.72 -12.36
CA GLN A 36 -6.77 -4.32 -10.97
C GLN A 36 -7.39 -5.44 -10.12
N ILE A 37 -8.40 -6.15 -10.64
CA ILE A 37 -9.01 -7.30 -9.96
C ILE A 37 -7.98 -8.41 -9.76
N THR A 38 -7.14 -8.67 -10.76
CA THR A 38 -6.09 -9.69 -10.67
C THR A 38 -5.11 -9.36 -9.55
N LEU A 39 -4.60 -8.14 -9.49
CA LEU A 39 -3.69 -7.70 -8.42
C LEU A 39 -4.34 -7.75 -7.04
N ALA A 40 -5.57 -7.26 -6.91
CA ALA A 40 -6.32 -7.30 -5.65
C ALA A 40 -6.53 -8.75 -5.17
N SER A 41 -6.89 -9.65 -6.10
CA SER A 41 -7.08 -11.07 -5.80
C SER A 41 -5.78 -11.73 -5.35
N THR A 42 -4.67 -11.50 -6.06
CA THR A 42 -3.35 -12.03 -5.67
C THR A 42 -2.92 -11.54 -4.29
N ALA A 43 -3.14 -10.25 -3.98
CA ALA A 43 -2.83 -9.69 -2.67
C ALA A 43 -3.67 -10.36 -1.56
N LEU A 44 -5.00 -10.50 -1.76
CA LEU A 44 -5.89 -11.13 -0.79
C LEU A 44 -5.55 -12.62 -0.58
N ILE A 45 -5.28 -13.36 -1.65
CA ILE A 45 -4.85 -14.77 -1.57
C ILE A 45 -3.55 -14.88 -0.77
N THR A 46 -2.58 -13.97 -1.01
CA THR A 46 -1.31 -13.95 -0.27
C THR A 46 -1.54 -13.70 1.22
N LEU A 47 -2.43 -12.76 1.58
CA LEU A 47 -2.77 -12.47 2.98
C LEU A 47 -3.49 -13.63 3.66
N PHE A 48 -4.38 -14.32 2.94
CA PHE A 48 -5.08 -15.51 3.44
C PHE A 48 -4.13 -16.70 3.61
N TYR A 49 -3.25 -16.93 2.65
CA TYR A 49 -2.20 -17.95 2.73
C TYR A 49 -1.25 -17.66 3.90
N LYS A 50 -0.86 -16.40 4.12
CA LYS A 50 -0.04 -16.02 5.27
C LYS A 50 -0.74 -16.37 6.58
N ARG A 51 -2.02 -16.00 6.72
CA ARG A 51 -2.84 -16.31 7.89
C ARG A 51 -2.89 -17.82 8.16
N SER A 52 -3.04 -18.66 7.14
CA SER A 52 -3.12 -20.12 7.32
C SER A 52 -1.82 -20.74 7.81
N ARG A 53 -0.68 -20.09 7.52
CA ARG A 53 0.67 -20.49 7.96
C ARG A 53 1.07 -19.94 9.33
N GLU A 54 0.38 -18.93 9.84
CA GLU A 54 0.64 -18.35 11.16
C GLU A 54 0.25 -19.33 12.29
N LYS A 55 1.14 -19.49 13.28
CA LYS A 55 0.90 -20.31 14.48
C LYS A 55 1.27 -19.49 15.73
N PRO A 56 0.35 -19.24 16.68
CA PRO A 56 -1.10 -19.47 16.59
C PRO A 56 -1.77 -18.52 15.58
N GLN A 57 -2.90 -18.93 15.02
CA GLN A 57 -3.64 -18.10 14.06
C GLN A 57 -4.29 -16.90 14.75
N ARG A 58 -4.10 -15.70 14.19
CA ARG A 58 -4.75 -14.48 14.69
C ARG A 58 -6.27 -14.59 14.62
N PRO A 59 -7.06 -14.01 15.54
CA PRO A 59 -8.53 -13.99 15.46
C PRO A 59 -9.03 -13.44 14.11
N MET A 60 -10.12 -13.99 13.57
CA MET A 60 -10.67 -13.60 12.25
C MET A 60 -10.99 -12.10 12.19
N ILE A 61 -11.57 -11.55 13.26
CA ILE A 61 -11.99 -10.15 13.33
C ILE A 61 -10.77 -9.20 13.28
N VAL A 62 -9.72 -9.51 14.05
CA VAL A 62 -8.49 -8.71 14.10
C VAL A 62 -7.81 -8.69 12.72
N TRP A 63 -7.72 -9.86 12.08
CA TRP A 63 -7.17 -9.96 10.73
C TRP A 63 -8.00 -9.21 9.69
N ALA A 64 -9.34 -9.30 9.74
CA ALA A 64 -10.20 -8.56 8.83
C ALA A 64 -10.03 -7.04 9.00
N LEU A 65 -9.86 -6.56 10.23
CA LEU A 65 -9.54 -5.15 10.52
C LEU A 65 -8.16 -4.74 9.97
N ASP A 66 -7.15 -5.60 10.08
CA ASP A 66 -5.82 -5.35 9.49
C ASP A 66 -5.86 -5.31 7.96
N VAL A 67 -6.61 -6.20 7.32
CA VAL A 67 -6.82 -6.21 5.87
C VAL A 67 -7.57 -4.94 5.43
N ALA A 68 -8.62 -4.55 6.16
CA ALA A 68 -9.37 -3.33 5.88
C ALA A 68 -8.49 -2.09 5.97
N LYS A 69 -7.59 -2.02 6.96
CA LYS A 69 -6.60 -0.93 7.09
C LYS A 69 -5.70 -0.83 5.86
N GLN A 70 -5.16 -1.96 5.37
CA GLN A 70 -4.32 -2.00 4.16
C GLN A 70 -5.10 -1.56 2.92
N PHE A 71 -6.35 -1.99 2.78
CA PHE A 71 -7.19 -1.60 1.65
C PHE A 71 -7.48 -0.09 1.62
N VAL A 72 -7.78 0.50 2.79
CA VAL A 72 -7.97 1.95 2.91
C VAL A 72 -6.70 2.71 2.52
N GLY A 73 -5.53 2.26 2.99
CA GLY A 73 -4.24 2.88 2.62
C GLY A 73 -3.95 2.78 1.11
N ALA A 74 -4.10 1.59 0.55
CA ALA A 74 -3.93 1.36 -0.89
C ALA A 74 -4.85 2.23 -1.75
N ALA A 75 -6.11 2.42 -1.33
CA ALA A 75 -7.04 3.32 -2.01
C ALA A 75 -6.57 4.79 -1.96
N VAL A 76 -6.14 5.27 -0.79
CA VAL A 76 -5.63 6.64 -0.65
C VAL A 76 -4.39 6.86 -1.53
N ILE A 77 -3.42 5.96 -1.47
CA ILE A 77 -2.21 6.04 -2.31
C ILE A 77 -2.56 5.98 -3.79
N HIS A 78 -3.51 5.14 -4.20
CA HIS A 78 -3.97 5.07 -5.60
C HIS A 78 -4.49 6.43 -6.08
N PHE A 79 -5.35 7.09 -5.30
CA PHE A 79 -5.86 8.42 -5.63
C PHE A 79 -4.77 9.49 -5.62
N LEU A 80 -3.83 9.46 -4.67
CA LEU A 80 -2.69 10.39 -4.64
C LEU A 80 -1.78 10.20 -5.87
N ASN A 81 -1.54 8.95 -6.29
CA ASN A 81 -0.77 8.64 -7.50
C ASN A 81 -1.44 9.18 -8.76
N LEU A 82 -2.76 9.05 -8.85
CA LEU A 82 -3.54 9.64 -9.94
C LEU A 82 -3.47 11.18 -9.93
N ALA A 83 -3.63 11.79 -8.75
CA ALA A 83 -3.56 13.24 -8.59
C ALA A 83 -2.18 13.80 -8.99
N VAL A 84 -1.09 13.17 -8.53
CA VAL A 84 0.28 13.54 -8.92
C VAL A 84 0.46 13.44 -10.43
N SER A 85 -0.02 12.35 -11.04
CA SER A 85 0.08 12.14 -12.48
C SER A 85 -0.72 13.19 -13.28
N TYR A 86 -1.90 13.58 -12.77
CA TYR A 86 -2.73 14.63 -13.37
C TYR A 86 -2.05 16.01 -13.30
N ILE A 87 -1.44 16.34 -12.16
CA ILE A 87 -0.72 17.60 -11.97
C ILE A 87 0.55 17.65 -12.82
N ALA A 88 1.33 16.56 -12.84
CA ALA A 88 2.56 16.44 -13.62
C ALA A 88 2.30 16.46 -15.14
N GLY A 89 1.17 15.92 -15.59
CA GLY A 89 0.78 15.90 -17.01
C GLY A 89 0.32 17.26 -17.58
N ARG A 90 0.06 18.26 -16.74
CA ARG A 90 -0.39 19.60 -17.16
C ARG A 90 0.45 20.73 -16.53
N PRO A 91 1.72 20.89 -16.92
CA PRO A 91 2.52 22.00 -16.45
C PRO A 91 1.89 23.33 -16.90
N LYS A 92 1.52 24.19 -15.94
CA LYS A 92 0.92 25.52 -16.19
C LYS A 92 1.84 26.52 -16.93
N GLY A 93 3.04 26.09 -17.35
CA GLY A 93 4.07 26.94 -17.96
C GLY A 93 4.64 26.42 -19.29
N GLY A 94 3.89 25.61 -20.05
CA GLY A 94 4.33 25.19 -21.39
C GLY A 94 5.52 24.21 -21.43
N GLY A 95 5.79 23.52 -20.31
CA GLY A 95 6.81 22.47 -20.27
C GLY A 95 6.47 21.26 -21.15
N PRO A 96 7.47 20.45 -21.54
CA PRO A 96 7.26 19.28 -22.40
C PRO A 96 6.28 18.29 -21.77
N ARG A 97 5.34 17.76 -22.58
CA ARG A 97 4.41 16.71 -22.13
C ARG A 97 5.18 15.44 -21.80
N THR A 98 5.19 15.04 -20.54
CA THR A 98 5.86 13.81 -20.08
C THR A 98 4.96 12.58 -20.24
N ASN A 99 5.55 11.42 -20.57
CA ASN A 99 4.83 10.16 -20.71
C ASN A 99 4.21 9.69 -19.36
N LEU A 100 2.88 9.49 -19.35
CA LEU A 100 2.13 9.12 -18.15
C LEU A 100 2.46 7.71 -17.64
N CYS A 101 2.76 6.77 -18.53
CA CYS A 101 3.15 5.41 -18.16
C CYS A 101 4.54 5.39 -17.50
N VAL A 102 5.46 6.25 -17.93
CA VAL A 102 6.79 6.42 -17.30
C VAL A 102 6.62 7.02 -15.90
N TRP A 103 5.78 8.04 -15.75
CA TRP A 103 5.45 8.62 -14.45
C TRP A 103 4.81 7.61 -13.50
N TYR A 104 3.84 6.84 -13.99
CA TYR A 104 3.19 5.82 -13.18
C TYR A 104 4.17 4.71 -12.78
N PHE A 105 4.97 4.21 -13.73
CA PHE A 105 6.02 3.22 -13.48
C PHE A 105 6.99 3.69 -12.39
N LEU A 106 7.52 4.90 -12.53
CA LEU A 106 8.47 5.46 -11.56
C LEU A 106 7.82 5.65 -10.19
N ASN A 107 6.59 6.17 -10.15
CA ASN A 107 5.84 6.29 -8.90
C ASN A 107 5.72 4.95 -8.19
N VAL A 108 5.25 3.91 -8.88
CA VAL A 108 5.11 2.57 -8.29
C VAL A 108 6.46 1.98 -7.90
N ALA A 109 7.48 2.12 -8.75
CA ALA A 109 8.83 1.60 -8.49
C ALA A 109 9.44 2.23 -7.24
N VAL A 110 9.33 3.55 -7.09
CA VAL A 110 9.84 4.26 -5.92
C VAL A 110 9.01 3.96 -4.68
N ASP A 111 7.67 4.02 -4.77
CA ASP A 111 6.77 3.75 -3.64
C ASP A 111 7.04 2.35 -3.06
N THR A 112 7.32 1.37 -3.93
CA THR A 112 7.56 -0.02 -3.52
C THR A 112 8.99 -0.32 -3.06
N THR A 113 9.94 0.59 -3.32
CA THR A 113 11.35 0.46 -2.89
C THR A 113 11.69 1.44 -1.78
N ILE A 114 12.09 2.67 -2.14
CA ILE A 114 12.49 3.74 -1.24
C ILE A 114 11.31 4.15 -0.34
N GLY A 115 10.10 4.15 -0.89
CA GLY A 115 8.87 4.46 -0.18
C GLY A 115 8.65 3.56 1.04
N VAL A 116 8.99 2.27 0.99
CA VAL A 116 8.86 1.35 2.14
C VAL A 116 9.77 1.77 3.29
N VAL A 117 11.01 2.19 3.00
CA VAL A 117 11.96 2.67 4.02
C VAL A 117 11.47 3.98 4.64
N ILE A 118 11.03 4.92 3.81
CA ILE A 118 10.47 6.21 4.25
C ILE A 118 9.20 5.99 5.08
N LEU A 119 8.32 5.08 4.65
CA LEU A 119 7.10 4.72 5.37
C LEU A 119 7.43 4.15 6.75
N TRP A 120 8.38 3.22 6.84
CA TRP A 120 8.84 2.67 8.11
C TRP A 120 9.35 3.77 9.05
N PHE A 121 10.14 4.71 8.52
CA PHE A 121 10.63 5.85 9.30
C PHE A 121 9.49 6.74 9.82
N TRP A 122 8.51 7.09 8.98
CA TRP A 122 7.35 7.88 9.39
C TRP A 122 6.48 7.15 10.41
N LEU A 123 6.17 5.87 10.19
CA LEU A 123 5.41 5.06 11.15
C LEU A 123 6.11 5.04 12.52
N LYS A 124 7.42 4.80 12.55
CA LYS A 124 8.19 4.77 13.80
C LYS A 124 8.25 6.13 14.48
N SER A 125 8.43 7.19 13.70
CA SER A 125 8.48 8.58 14.20
C SER A 125 7.15 9.00 14.79
N ILE A 126 6.05 8.77 14.08
CA ILE A 126 4.70 9.08 14.58
C ILE A 126 4.40 8.25 15.82
N GLN A 127 4.67 6.94 15.83
CA GLN A 127 4.48 6.10 17.02
C GLN A 127 5.27 6.61 18.23
N ARG A 128 6.54 7.05 18.04
CA ARG A 128 7.36 7.61 19.11
C ARG A 128 6.76 8.91 19.66
N ILE A 129 6.34 9.83 18.78
CA ILE A 129 5.70 11.09 19.18
C ILE A 129 4.44 10.82 20.01
N PHE A 130 3.58 9.94 19.54
CA PHE A 130 2.33 9.59 20.23
C PHE A 130 2.56 8.86 21.56
N THR A 131 3.64 8.08 21.67
CA THR A 131 4.06 7.46 22.95
C THR A 131 4.49 8.51 23.96
N VAL A 132 5.25 9.52 23.53
CA VAL A 132 5.66 10.66 24.39
C VAL A 132 4.44 11.49 24.81
N LEU A 133 3.46 11.66 23.92
CA LEU A 133 2.19 12.36 24.20
C LEU A 133 1.19 11.54 25.03
N HIS A 134 1.57 10.35 25.53
CA HIS A 134 0.74 9.48 26.38
C HIS A 134 -0.65 9.12 25.79
N ILE A 135 -0.78 9.05 24.46
CA ILE A 135 -2.05 8.69 23.83
C ILE A 135 -2.25 7.16 23.89
N LYS A 136 -3.32 6.73 24.56
CA LYS A 136 -3.72 5.32 24.69
C LYS A 136 -4.14 4.73 23.32
N ASP A 137 -4.03 3.40 23.16
CA ASP A 137 -4.50 2.58 22.01
C ASP A 137 -3.68 2.61 20.70
N ILE A 138 -2.37 2.88 20.78
CA ILE A 138 -1.51 3.08 19.59
C ILE A 138 -0.65 1.86 19.25
N LYS A 139 -0.69 0.81 20.07
CA LYS A 139 -0.01 -0.45 19.73
C LYS A 139 -0.72 -1.12 18.55
N THR A 140 -0.03 -1.13 17.41
CA THR A 140 -0.49 -1.78 16.17
C THR A 140 -0.88 -3.22 16.41
N GLY A 141 -2.07 -3.61 15.93
CA GLY A 141 -2.59 -4.99 16.03
C GLY A 141 -3.33 -5.30 17.34
N GLN A 142 -3.36 -4.35 18.29
CA GLN A 142 -4.17 -4.45 19.50
C GLN A 142 -5.42 -3.56 19.36
N TYR A 143 -6.59 -4.15 19.19
CA TYR A 143 -7.86 -3.43 19.04
C TYR A 143 -8.78 -3.53 20.27
N GLY A 144 -8.35 -4.24 21.32
CA GLY A 144 -9.17 -4.53 22.51
C GLY A 144 -9.94 -5.84 22.40
N ALA A 145 -10.74 -6.14 23.43
CA ALA A 145 -11.58 -7.33 23.50
C ALA A 145 -12.89 -7.14 22.70
N PRO A 146 -13.47 -8.22 22.13
CA PRO A 146 -14.78 -8.15 21.50
C PRO A 146 -15.85 -7.64 22.49
N PRO A 147 -16.93 -6.96 22.03
CA PRO A 147 -17.48 -6.97 20.67
C PRO A 147 -16.90 -5.91 19.71
N LEU A 148 -17.09 -6.11 18.39
CA LEU A 148 -16.53 -5.30 17.28
C LEU A 148 -16.69 -3.79 17.47
N ARG A 149 -17.80 -3.33 18.06
CA ARG A 149 -18.09 -1.91 18.28
C ARG A 149 -17.00 -1.20 19.10
N HIS A 150 -16.43 -1.86 20.11
CA HIS A 150 -15.34 -1.28 20.91
C HIS A 150 -14.01 -1.28 20.17
N MET A 151 -13.83 -2.20 19.21
CA MET A 151 -12.60 -2.36 18.43
C MET A 151 -12.49 -1.34 17.27
N LEU A 152 -13.60 -0.77 16.82
CA LEU A 152 -13.64 0.17 15.70
C LEU A 152 -12.97 1.51 15.99
N LEU A 153 -13.11 2.05 17.21
CA LEU A 153 -12.52 3.34 17.55
C LEU A 153 -10.97 3.28 17.62
N PRO A 154 -10.35 2.29 18.29
CA PRO A 154 -8.91 2.05 18.18
C PRO A 154 -8.46 1.76 16.75
N TRP A 155 -9.24 0.98 16.00
CA TRP A 155 -8.94 0.70 14.60
C TRP A 155 -8.90 1.97 13.76
N PHE A 156 -9.89 2.84 13.88
CA PHE A 156 -9.94 4.10 13.13
C PHE A 156 -8.74 5.00 13.46
N LYS A 157 -8.38 5.13 14.74
CA LYS A 157 -7.17 5.87 15.16
C LYS A 157 -5.89 5.30 14.51
N GLN A 158 -5.72 3.98 14.56
CA GLN A 158 -4.56 3.32 13.96
C GLN A 158 -4.54 3.45 12.43
N THR A 159 -5.69 3.34 11.78
CA THR A 159 -5.84 3.51 10.32
C THR A 159 -5.55 4.95 9.92
N PHE A 160 -6.01 5.94 10.70
CA PHE A 160 -5.68 7.35 10.45
C PHE A 160 -4.17 7.61 10.53
N ILE A 161 -3.50 7.09 11.57
CA ILE A 161 -2.03 7.18 11.70
C ILE A 161 -1.33 6.53 10.51
N PHE A 162 -1.81 5.36 10.08
CA PHE A 162 -1.26 4.64 8.94
C PHE A 162 -1.41 5.44 7.63
N VAL A 163 -2.60 5.94 7.34
CA VAL A 163 -2.88 6.77 6.16
C VAL A 163 -2.09 8.09 6.19
N LEU A 164 -1.92 8.70 7.36
CA LEU A 164 -1.10 9.90 7.52
C LEU A 164 0.38 9.62 7.19
N ALA A 165 0.93 8.52 7.71
CA ALA A 165 2.29 8.09 7.39
C ALA A 165 2.47 7.81 5.89
N GLU A 166 1.54 7.11 5.26
CA GLU A 166 1.54 6.86 3.82
C GLU A 166 1.46 8.16 3.01
N SER A 167 0.61 9.11 3.43
CA SER A 167 0.49 10.41 2.77
C SER A 167 1.77 11.24 2.88
N LEU A 168 2.42 11.24 4.05
CA LEU A 168 3.71 11.91 4.27
C LEU A 168 4.83 11.25 3.45
N MET A 169 4.86 9.92 3.40
CA MET A 169 5.78 9.19 2.53
C MET A 169 5.58 9.58 1.07
N LYS A 170 4.33 9.64 0.58
CA LYS A 170 4.02 10.03 -0.79
C LYS A 170 4.45 11.46 -1.09
N LEU A 171 4.29 12.37 -0.14
CA LEU A 171 4.78 13.73 -0.24
C LEU A 171 6.31 13.76 -0.40
N CYS A 172 7.05 13.00 0.40
CA CYS A 172 8.51 12.87 0.25
C CYS A 172 8.91 12.35 -1.14
N VAL A 173 8.23 11.34 -1.66
CA VAL A 173 8.46 10.80 -3.00
C VAL A 173 8.19 11.83 -4.10
N TYR A 174 7.11 12.58 -3.98
CA TYR A 174 6.79 13.68 -4.91
C TYR A 174 7.92 14.74 -4.93
N TRP A 175 8.37 15.19 -3.75
CA TRP A 175 9.50 16.12 -3.66
C TRP A 175 10.78 15.52 -4.25
N MET A 176 11.04 14.23 -4.03
CA MET A 176 12.19 13.55 -4.61
C MET A 176 12.17 13.63 -6.15
N PHE A 177 11.04 13.34 -6.81
CA PHE A 177 10.96 13.49 -8.27
C PHE A 177 11.18 14.92 -8.75
N ARG A 178 10.80 15.92 -7.96
CA ARG A 178 11.03 17.33 -8.29
C ARG A 178 12.50 17.71 -8.28
N TYR A 179 13.29 17.13 -7.38
CA TYR A 179 14.73 17.41 -7.22
C TYR A 179 15.62 16.50 -8.07
N PHE A 180 15.17 15.29 -8.39
CA PHE A 180 15.95 14.28 -9.12
C PHE A 180 15.33 13.97 -10.50
N PRO A 181 15.45 14.88 -11.49
CA PRO A 181 14.85 14.70 -12.81
C PRO A 181 15.45 13.53 -13.59
N PHE A 182 16.67 13.08 -13.24
CA PHE A 182 17.33 11.93 -13.87
C PHE A 182 16.51 10.62 -13.75
N LEU A 183 15.66 10.51 -12.72
CA LEU A 183 14.78 9.35 -12.53
C LEU A 183 13.83 9.19 -13.71
N PHE A 184 13.39 10.30 -14.32
CA PHE A 184 12.54 10.27 -15.50
C PHE A 184 13.27 9.67 -16.71
N SER A 185 14.51 10.10 -16.96
CA SER A 185 15.35 9.55 -18.02
C SER A 185 15.64 8.06 -17.80
N PHE A 186 15.84 7.63 -16.56
CA PHE A 186 15.97 6.22 -16.22
C PHE A 186 14.69 5.43 -16.54
N GLY A 187 13.52 5.94 -16.17
CA GLY A 187 12.25 5.28 -16.49
C GLY A 187 11.99 5.17 -17.99
N GLU A 188 12.32 6.20 -18.78
CA GLU A 188 12.22 6.14 -20.24
C GLU A 188 13.17 5.13 -20.86
N TRP A 189 14.39 5.00 -20.31
CA TRP A 189 15.35 3.99 -20.73
C TRP A 189 14.83 2.58 -20.45
N VAL A 190 14.30 2.33 -19.23
CA VAL A 190 13.70 1.04 -18.86
C VAL A 190 12.52 0.68 -19.74
N LEU A 191 11.68 1.65 -20.13
CA LEU A 191 10.49 1.40 -20.94
C LEU A 191 10.75 1.49 -22.44
N ARG A 192 11.98 1.77 -22.88
CA ARG A 192 12.30 1.98 -24.29
C ARG A 192 11.95 0.77 -25.16
N TRP A 193 12.12 -0.45 -24.64
CA TRP A 193 11.78 -1.69 -25.36
C TRP A 193 10.28 -1.89 -25.60
N THR A 194 9.43 -1.19 -24.83
CA THR A 194 7.96 -1.21 -25.02
C THR A 194 7.46 -0.09 -25.94
N LYS A 195 8.35 0.80 -26.42
CA LYS A 195 7.99 1.87 -27.35
C LYS A 195 7.57 1.26 -28.68
N GLY A 196 6.27 1.32 -28.99
CA GLY A 196 5.69 0.80 -30.23
C GLY A 196 4.37 0.04 -30.03
N ASN A 197 4.12 -0.49 -28.83
CA ASN A 197 2.85 -1.15 -28.52
C ASN A 197 2.40 -0.81 -27.09
N TYR A 198 1.41 0.06 -27.00
CA TYR A 198 0.90 0.56 -25.72
C TYR A 198 0.36 -0.55 -24.82
N ARG A 199 -0.17 -1.65 -25.39
CA ARG A 199 -0.71 -2.78 -24.62
C ARG A 199 0.38 -3.47 -23.81
N TYR A 200 1.56 -3.67 -24.41
CA TYR A 200 2.71 -4.25 -23.69
C TYR A 200 3.20 -3.31 -22.59
N GLN A 201 3.25 -2.00 -22.85
CA GLN A 201 3.64 -1.03 -21.84
C GLN A 201 2.69 -1.03 -20.64
N VAL A 202 1.38 -1.05 -20.88
CA VAL A 202 0.36 -1.13 -19.81
C VAL A 202 0.45 -2.45 -19.05
N ILE A 203 0.55 -3.60 -19.74
CA ILE A 203 0.72 -4.92 -19.10
C ILE A 203 1.96 -4.93 -18.19
N PHE A 204 3.09 -4.46 -18.70
CA PHE A 204 4.33 -4.48 -17.93
C PHE A 204 4.24 -3.56 -16.71
N VAL A 205 3.83 -2.31 -16.91
CA VAL A 205 3.84 -1.27 -15.87
C VAL A 205 2.74 -1.44 -14.83
N MET A 206 1.55 -1.89 -15.23
CA MET A 206 0.38 -1.96 -14.35
C MET A 206 0.10 -3.37 -13.82
N LEU A 207 0.64 -4.44 -14.42
CA LEU A 207 0.40 -5.82 -13.96
C LEU A 207 1.69 -6.51 -13.54
N ILE A 208 2.63 -6.72 -14.47
CA ILE A 208 3.81 -7.56 -14.24
C ILE A 208 4.71 -6.95 -13.17
N PHE A 209 5.07 -5.68 -13.34
CA PHE A 209 5.98 -5.00 -12.43
C PHE A 209 5.39 -4.88 -11.01
N PRO A 210 4.16 -4.39 -10.80
CA PRO A 210 3.57 -4.34 -9.45
C PRO A 210 3.42 -5.74 -8.81
N LEU A 211 3.09 -6.77 -9.59
CA LEU A 211 2.97 -8.13 -9.06
C LEU A 211 4.31 -8.65 -8.53
N ILE A 212 5.39 -8.48 -9.30
CA ILE A 212 6.74 -8.86 -8.88
C ILE A 212 7.16 -8.05 -7.65
N MET A 213 6.96 -6.73 -7.67
CA MET A 213 7.32 -5.87 -6.54
C MET A 213 6.54 -6.24 -5.27
N ASN A 214 5.24 -6.53 -5.36
CA ASN A 214 4.44 -6.98 -4.22
C ASN A 214 4.94 -8.32 -3.64
N ILE A 215 5.38 -9.26 -4.49
CA ILE A 215 5.99 -10.52 -4.04
C ILE A 215 7.32 -10.25 -3.32
N ILE A 216 8.17 -9.39 -3.89
CA ILE A 216 9.46 -9.01 -3.28
C ILE A 216 9.22 -8.31 -1.94
N GLN A 217 8.27 -7.38 -1.88
CA GLN A 217 7.88 -6.70 -0.64
C GLN A 217 7.43 -7.70 0.42
N PHE A 218 6.58 -8.67 0.04
CA PHE A 218 6.17 -9.73 0.95
C PHE A 218 7.37 -10.52 1.48
N TRP A 219 8.31 -10.88 0.62
CA TRP A 219 9.52 -11.62 1.00
C TRP A 219 10.44 -10.83 1.93
N ILE A 220 10.63 -9.53 1.67
CA ILE A 220 11.43 -8.63 2.52
C ILE A 220 10.78 -8.48 3.89
N VAL A 221 9.48 -8.20 3.94
CA VAL A 221 8.74 -8.03 5.20
C VAL A 221 8.78 -9.32 6.02
N ASP A 222 8.58 -10.48 5.39
CA ASP A 222 8.66 -11.78 6.06
C ASP A 222 10.08 -12.07 6.61
N THR A 223 11.12 -11.71 5.85
CA THR A 223 12.52 -11.85 6.29
C THR A 223 12.83 -10.95 7.48
N ILE A 224 12.39 -9.68 7.46
CA ILE A 224 12.55 -8.75 8.59
C ILE A 224 11.85 -9.28 9.84
N VAL A 225 10.63 -9.81 9.70
CA VAL A 225 9.87 -10.37 10.83
C VAL A 225 10.57 -11.58 11.43
N LYS A 226 11.21 -12.44 10.62
CA LYS A 226 11.92 -13.63 11.10
C LYS A 226 13.27 -13.33 11.78
N VAL A 227 13.87 -12.19 11.46
CA VAL A 227 15.17 -11.75 12.01
C VAL A 227 15.01 -10.94 13.30
N ALA A 228 13.79 -10.47 13.63
CA ALA A 228 13.52 -9.91 14.95
C ALA A 228 13.68 -11.02 16.02
N PRO A 229 14.63 -10.90 16.97
CA PRO A 229 14.88 -11.95 17.95
C PRO A 229 13.66 -12.16 18.84
N LYS A 230 13.58 -13.38 19.38
CA LYS A 230 12.61 -13.88 20.36
C LYS A 230 12.67 -13.15 21.72
N ASP A 231 12.71 -11.83 21.76
CA ASP A 231 12.84 -11.05 23.00
C ASP A 231 11.52 -10.90 23.76
N GLN A 232 10.47 -11.65 23.40
CA GLN A 232 9.19 -11.69 24.11
C GLN A 232 8.79 -13.08 24.66
N GLU A 233 9.56 -14.15 24.39
CA GLU A 233 9.29 -15.48 24.98
C GLU A 233 9.99 -15.72 26.33
N GLY A 234 10.97 -14.89 26.71
CA GLY A 234 11.73 -15.05 27.95
C GLY A 234 11.08 -14.50 29.24
N ALA A 235 9.91 -13.85 29.17
CA ALA A 235 9.32 -13.15 30.32
C ALA A 235 8.06 -13.82 30.92
N ILE A 236 7.69 -15.03 30.48
CA ILE A 236 6.50 -15.74 30.98
C ILE A 236 6.87 -17.06 31.71
N GLN A 237 8.13 -17.50 31.67
CA GLN A 237 8.52 -18.82 32.18
C GLN A 237 9.24 -18.82 33.54
N ASP A 238 8.93 -17.86 34.42
CA ASP A 238 9.26 -17.94 35.84
C ASP A 238 7.98 -18.03 36.67
N GLN A 239 7.40 -19.23 36.71
CA GLN A 239 6.52 -19.64 37.80
C GLN A 239 6.90 -21.07 38.18
N PRO A 240 7.42 -21.31 39.40
CA PRO A 240 7.97 -22.60 39.77
C PRO A 240 6.83 -23.61 39.93
N ASN A 241 6.99 -24.73 39.22
CA ASN A 241 6.10 -25.87 39.21
C ASN A 241 6.27 -26.66 40.51
N ASN A 242 5.39 -26.43 41.48
CA ASN A 242 5.07 -27.40 42.52
C ASN A 242 3.56 -27.60 42.43
N ASP A 243 3.12 -28.76 41.96
CA ASP A 243 2.41 -29.68 42.85
C ASP A 243 2.16 -31.03 42.17
N HIS A 244 2.00 -32.00 43.06
CA HIS A 244 2.11 -33.43 42.91
C HIS A 244 1.34 -34.09 41.76
N VAL A 245 2.01 -35.10 41.23
CA VAL A 245 1.44 -36.27 40.57
C VAL A 245 0.56 -37.00 41.57
N ASP A 246 -0.74 -37.11 41.29
CA ASP A 246 -1.52 -38.27 41.69
C ASP A 246 -2.34 -38.76 40.50
N ASN A 247 -1.99 -39.97 40.10
CA ASN A 247 -2.58 -40.77 39.05
C ASN A 247 -3.62 -41.68 39.72
N GLU A 248 -4.92 -41.46 39.48
CA GLU A 248 -5.88 -42.56 39.54
C GLU A 248 -7.12 -42.25 38.70
N ARG A 249 -7.50 -43.26 37.91
CA ARG A 249 -8.59 -43.29 36.94
C ARG A 249 -9.46 -44.48 37.34
N GLU A 250 -10.66 -44.27 37.88
CA GLU A 250 -11.81 -45.17 37.65
C GLU A 250 -13.15 -44.58 38.15
N PRO A 251 -14.29 -44.80 37.45
CA PRO A 251 -15.61 -44.29 37.84
C PRO A 251 -16.55 -45.36 38.46
N LEU A 252 -17.40 -44.90 39.40
CA LEU A 252 -18.77 -45.35 39.76
C LEU A 252 -19.06 -46.84 40.10
N LEU A 253 -19.39 -47.14 41.37
CA LEU A 253 -20.73 -47.57 41.89
C LEU A 253 -20.66 -48.17 43.34
N PRO A 254 -21.80 -48.26 44.08
CA PRO A 254 -21.86 -48.31 45.54
C PRO A 254 -22.08 -49.72 46.13
N LYS A 255 -21.70 -49.87 47.39
CA LYS A 255 -22.53 -50.36 48.52
C LYS A 255 -21.76 -50.22 49.82
#